data_AF-A0A350V449-F1
#
_entry.id   AF-A0A350V449-F1
#
_cell.length_a   1.000
_cell.length_b   1.000
_cell.length_c   1.000
_cell.angle_alpha   90.00
_cell.angle_beta   90.00
_cell.angle_gamma   90.00
#
_symmetry.space_group_name_H-M   'P 1'
#
loop_
_entity.id
_entity.type
_entity.pdbx_description
1 polymer ?
#
loop_
_entity_poly.entity_id
_entity_poly.type
_entity_poly.pdbx_seq_one_letter_code
_entity_poly.pdbx_strand_id
1 'polypeptide(L)'
;MLPYRTATQSGIVGIAYHFDLPVIVTDVGGLAEMVEENKTGLIIGKSGSADLTEAISTYFNDNLVSKFVPFIAEYKTQNSWNGLADVITRLSTKL
;
A
#
# COMPACT_ATOMS: atom_id res chain seq x y z
N MET A 1 2.21 6.83 7.37
CA MET A 1 1.64 5.86 8.33
C MET A 1 0.14 6.03 8.43
N LEU A 2 -0.62 4.94 8.48
CA LEU A 2 -2.08 4.90 8.53
C LEU A 2 -2.55 3.97 9.67
N PRO A 3 -2.43 4.39 10.95
CA PRO A 3 -2.73 3.55 12.11
C PRO A 3 -4.23 3.50 12.42
N TYR A 4 -5.03 3.08 11.43
CA TYR A 4 -6.49 3.08 11.54
C TYR A 4 -6.98 1.98 12.48
N ARG A 5 -8.12 2.21 13.14
CA ARG A 5 -8.80 1.18 13.95
C ARG A 5 -9.78 0.35 13.12
N THR A 6 -10.31 0.94 12.05
CA THR A 6 -11.19 0.30 11.07
C THR A 6 -11.02 1.04 9.73
N ALA A 7 -11.11 0.32 8.62
CA ALA A 7 -11.22 0.91 7.27
C ALA A 7 -11.70 -0.13 6.26
N THR A 8 -12.51 0.30 5.30
CA THR A 8 -12.82 -0.51 4.12
C THR A 8 -11.70 -0.40 3.10
N GLN A 9 -11.24 0.81 2.82
CA GLN A 9 -10.10 1.16 1.96
C GLN A 9 -9.57 2.54 2.38
N SER A 10 -8.44 2.98 1.81
CA SER A 10 -7.91 4.33 2.00
C SER A 10 -7.27 4.87 0.72
N GLY A 11 -7.85 5.94 0.16
CA GLY A 11 -7.25 6.67 -0.97
C GLY A 11 -5.85 7.24 -0.66
N ILE A 12 -5.48 7.36 0.62
CA ILE A 12 -4.15 7.82 1.03
C ILE A 12 -3.06 6.81 0.64
N VAL A 13 -3.38 5.51 0.53
CA VAL A 13 -2.41 4.51 0.03
C VAL A 13 -2.04 4.83 -1.41
N GLY A 14 -3.03 5.11 -2.26
CA GLY A 14 -2.79 5.52 -3.66
C GLY A 14 -2.00 6.83 -3.77
N ILE A 15 -2.27 7.82 -2.92
CA ILE A 15 -1.51 9.07 -2.87
C ILE A 15 -0.06 8.81 -2.43
N ALA A 16 0.16 7.96 -1.43
CA ALA A 16 1.51 7.61 -0.99
C ALA A 16 2.31 6.94 -2.10
N TYR A 17 1.73 5.98 -2.81
CA TYR A 17 2.37 5.32 -3.95
C TYR A 17 2.63 6.27 -5.12
N HIS A 18 1.76 7.25 -5.35
CA HIS A 18 2.01 8.29 -6.34
C HIS A 18 3.35 9.00 -6.10
N PHE A 19 3.67 9.28 -4.83
CA PHE A 19 4.94 9.89 -4.40
C PHE A 19 6.04 8.89 -4.07
N ASP A 20 5.90 7.62 -4.46
CA ASP A 20 6.89 6.56 -4.22
C ASP A 20 7.19 6.34 -2.72
N LEU A 21 6.18 6.57 -1.87
CA LEU A 21 6.30 6.42 -0.43
C LEU A 21 5.68 5.09 0.02
N PRO A 22 6.47 4.16 0.57
CA PRO A 22 5.93 2.98 1.21
C PRO A 22 5.16 3.36 2.48
N VAL A 23 4.14 2.57 2.80
CA VAL A 23 3.23 2.86 3.91
C VAL A 23 3.46 1.90 5.08
N ILE A 24 3.16 2.36 6.29
CA ILE A 24 2.93 1.48 7.45
C ILE A 24 1.43 1.56 7.73
N VAL A 25 0.73 0.43 7.70
CA VAL A 25 -0.73 0.35 7.86
C VAL A 25 -1.10 -0.65 8.95
N THR A 26 -2.26 -0.47 9.57
CA THR A 26 -2.82 -1.48 10.48
C THR A 26 -3.60 -2.55 9.71
N ASP A 27 -3.60 -3.77 10.25
CA ASP A 27 -4.33 -4.91 9.71
C ASP A 27 -5.83 -4.82 10.02
N VAL A 28 -6.53 -3.92 9.31
CA VAL A 28 -7.97 -3.67 9.52
C VAL A 28 -8.74 -3.54 8.21
N GLY A 29 -9.82 -4.33 8.10
CA GLY A 29 -10.69 -4.38 6.92
C GLY A 29 -9.90 -4.48 5.62
N GLY A 30 -10.31 -3.76 4.58
CA GLY A 30 -9.61 -3.79 3.29
C GLY A 30 -8.44 -2.82 3.19
N LEU A 31 -7.98 -2.19 4.29
CA LEU A 31 -6.78 -1.35 4.26
C LEU A 31 -5.52 -2.19 4.02
N ALA A 32 -5.41 -3.34 4.71
CA ALA A 32 -4.29 -4.27 4.56
C ALA A 32 -4.20 -4.83 3.14
N GLU A 33 -5.34 -5.09 2.50
CA GLU A 33 -5.44 -5.61 1.13
C GLU A 33 -4.86 -4.64 0.08
N MET A 34 -4.76 -3.34 0.40
CA MET A 34 -4.16 -2.35 -0.50
C MET A 34 -2.61 -2.33 -0.45
N VAL A 35 -2.01 -3.11 0.45
CA VAL A 35 -0.56 -3.11 0.70
C VAL A 35 0.01 -4.51 0.45
N GLU A 36 1.01 -4.60 -0.41
CA GLU A 36 1.84 -5.80 -0.52
C GLU A 36 2.89 -5.79 0.59
N GLU A 37 2.65 -6.63 1.60
CA GLU A 37 3.50 -6.76 2.79
C GLU A 37 4.96 -7.04 2.43
N ASN A 38 5.88 -6.29 3.05
CA ASN A 38 7.33 -6.32 2.79
C ASN A 38 7.75 -6.02 1.34
N LYS A 39 6.88 -5.37 0.56
CA LYS A 39 7.20 -4.90 -0.80
C LYS A 39 6.83 -3.45 -1.02
N THR A 40 5.60 -3.07 -0.68
CA THR A 40 5.07 -1.70 -0.88
C THR A 40 4.77 -1.01 0.45
N GLY A 41 4.88 -1.75 1.55
CA GLY A 41 4.68 -1.24 2.90
C GLY A 41 4.87 -2.32 3.97
N LEU A 42 4.59 -1.93 5.21
CA LEU A 42 4.50 -2.81 6.38
C LEU A 42 3.06 -2.82 6.90
N ILE A 43 2.60 -3.99 7.33
CA ILE A 43 1.31 -4.23 7.95
C ILE A 43 1.55 -4.61 9.41
N ILE A 44 0.97 -3.85 10.33
CA ILE A 44 1.04 -4.10 11.76
C ILE A 44 -0.29 -4.63 12.29
N GLY A 45 -0.25 -5.69 13.10
CA GLY A 45 -1.47 -6.32 13.63
C GLY A 45 -2.23 -5.48 14.66
N LYS A 46 -1.56 -4.52 15.32
CA LYS A 46 -2.16 -3.64 16.33
C LYS A 46 -1.67 -2.20 16.15
N SER A 47 -2.53 -1.23 16.48
CA SER A 47 -2.20 0.21 16.50
C SER A 47 -1.61 0.67 17.84
N GLY A 48 -0.99 -0.24 18.61
CA GLY A 48 -0.34 0.08 19.86
C GLY A 48 0.91 0.94 19.66
N SER A 49 1.30 1.71 20.68
CA SER A 49 2.51 2.53 20.62
C SER A 49 3.78 1.69 20.42
N ALA A 50 3.85 0.50 21.02
CA ALA A 50 4.97 -0.42 20.87
C ALA A 50 5.10 -0.92 19.42
N ASP A 51 4.01 -1.41 18.83
CA ASP A 51 3.98 -1.93 17.45
C ASP A 51 4.36 -0.84 16.43
N LEU A 52 3.84 0.38 16.63
CA LEU A 52 4.20 1.52 15.79
C LEU A 52 5.68 1.89 15.93
N THR A 53 6.21 1.89 17.15
CA THR A 53 7.62 2.22 17.39
C THR A 53 8.54 1.22 16.71
N GLU A 54 8.24 -0.07 16.80
CA GLU A 54 8.99 -1.13 16.13
C GLU A 54 8.93 -0.97 14.60
N ALA A 55 7.73 -0.81 14.03
CA ALA A 55 7.57 -0.66 12.58
C ALA A 55 8.26 0.60 12.02
N ILE A 56 8.19 1.73 12.73
CA ILE A 56 8.90 2.96 12.36
C ILE A 56 10.42 2.72 12.41
N SER A 57 10.91 2.08 13.47
CA SER A 57 12.33 1.81 13.63
C SER A 57 12.84 0.92 12.50
N THR A 58 12.13 -0.16 12.19
CA THR A 58 12.44 -1.05 11.05
C THR A 58 12.42 -0.28 9.73
N TYR A 59 11.39 0.54 9.49
CA TYR A 59 11.26 1.33 8.27
C TYR A 59 12.49 2.20 7.98
N PHE A 60 13.00 2.90 8.99
CA PHE A 60 14.15 3.79 8.84
C PHE A 60 15.50 3.06 8.91
N ASN A 61 15.68 2.16 9.87
CA ASN A 61 16.95 1.44 10.07
C ASN A 61 17.30 0.55 8.88
N ASP A 62 16.29 -0.07 8.26
CA ASP A 62 16.50 -0.98 7.14
C ASP A 62 16.44 -0.26 5.78
N ASN A 63 16.29 1.07 5.79
CA ASN A 63 16.12 1.91 4.61
C ASN A 63 15.06 1.35 3.65
N LEU A 64 13.87 1.04 4.18
CA LEU A 64 12.82 0.35 3.43
C LEU A 64 12.32 1.16 2.23
N VAL A 65 12.40 2.49 2.28
CA VAL A 65 12.09 3.36 1.13
C VAL A 65 12.84 2.90 -0.10
N SER A 66 14.18 2.86 -0.06
CA SER A 66 14.97 2.48 -1.24
C SER A 66 14.70 1.04 -1.71
N LYS A 67 14.36 0.13 -0.79
CA LYS A 67 14.04 -1.26 -1.10
C LYS A 67 12.66 -1.41 -1.75
N PHE A 68 11.69 -0.58 -1.34
CA PHE A 68 10.27 -0.75 -1.69
C PHE A 68 9.85 0.08 -2.91
N VAL A 69 10.54 1.18 -3.21
CA VAL A 69 10.27 2.03 -4.39
C VAL A 69 10.16 1.23 -5.71
N PRO A 70 11.03 0.24 -6.03
CA PRO A 70 10.88 -0.54 -7.26
C PRO A 70 9.56 -1.33 -7.33
N PHE A 71 9.11 -1.90 -6.21
CA PHE A 71 7.83 -2.62 -6.14
C PHE A 71 6.64 -1.67 -6.23
N ILE A 72 6.75 -0.46 -5.67
CA ILE A 72 5.73 0.58 -5.81
C ILE A 72 5.61 1.03 -7.28
N ALA A 73 6.72 1.13 -8.01
CA ALA A 73 6.69 1.42 -9.44
C ALA A 73 6.00 0.31 -10.25
N GLU A 74 6.25 -0.95 -9.91
CA GLU A 74 5.55 -2.10 -10.50
C GLU A 74 4.05 -2.05 -10.20
N TYR A 75 3.68 -1.83 -8.93
CA TYR A 75 2.29 -1.69 -8.49
C TYR A 75 1.57 -0.59 -9.28
N LYS A 76 2.18 0.58 -9.44
CA LYS A 76 1.62 1.70 -10.22
C LYS A 76 1.40 1.34 -11.68
N THR A 77 2.27 0.53 -12.26
CA THR A 77 2.15 0.08 -13.65
C THR A 77 0.96 -0.85 -13.82
N GLN A 78 0.83 -1.83 -12.92
CA GLN A 78 -0.29 -2.79 -12.92
C GLN A 78 -1.64 -2.13 -12.64
N ASN A 79 -1.67 -1.13 -11.75
CA ASN A 79 -2.88 -0.42 -11.32
C ASN A 79 -3.01 0.96 -11.99
N SER A 80 -2.60 1.07 -13.26
CA SER A 80 -2.63 2.32 -14.01
C SER A 80 -4.00 2.62 -14.63
N TRP A 81 -4.22 3.88 -15.01
CA TRP A 81 -5.41 4.30 -15.76
C TRP A 81 -5.58 3.57 -17.09
N ASN A 82 -4.47 3.29 -17.79
CA ASN A 82 -4.48 2.52 -19.02
C ASN A 82 -4.92 1.07 -18.74
N GLY A 83 -4.36 0.43 -17.71
CA GLY A 83 -4.76 -0.92 -17.31
C GLY A 83 -6.25 -0.99 -16.95
N LEU A 84 -6.77 0.00 -16.24
CA LEU A 84 -8.20 0.10 -15.93
C LEU A 84 -9.06 0.24 -17.19
N ALA A 85 -8.69 1.17 -18.09
CA ALA A 85 -9.40 1.39 -19.34
C ALA A 85 -9.47 0.11 -20.20
N ASP A 86 -8.33 -0.58 -20.35
CA ASP A 86 -8.24 -1.84 -21.10
C ASP A 86 -9.17 -2.91 -20.52
N VAL A 87 -9.22 -3.05 -19.19
CA VAL A 87 -10.10 -4.01 -18.50
C VAL A 87 -11.57 -3.68 -18.76
N ILE A 88 -11.96 -2.41 -18.64
CA ILE A 88 -13.34 -1.96 -18.84
C ILE A 88 -13.76 -2.15 -20.30
N THR A 89 -12.94 -1.75 -21.27
CA THR A 89 -13.22 -1.93 -22.69
C THR A 89 -13.35 -3.41 -23.05
N ARG A 90 -12.44 -4.26 -22.56
CA ARG A 90 -12.51 -5.72 -22.77
C ARG A 90 -13.78 -6.33 -22.16
N LEU A 91 -14.23 -5.84 -21.02
CA LEU A 91 -15.48 -6.29 -20.42
C LEU A 91 -16.68 -5.90 -21.30
N SER A 92 -16.72 -4.68 -21.82
CA SER A 92 -17.80 -4.22 -22.70
C SER A 92 -17.94 -5.01 -23.99
N THR A 93 -16.87 -5.62 -24.50
CA THR A 93 -16.92 -6.47 -25.71
C THR A 93 -17.37 -7.91 -25.45
N LYS A 94 -17.47 -8.32 -24.17
CA LYS A 94 -17.87 -9.67 -23.76
C LYS A 94 -19.31 -9.75 -23.24
N LEU A 95 -19.94 -8.60 -23.01
CA LEU A 95 -21.35 -8.44 -22.68
C LEU A 95 -22.15 -8.27 -23.98
#